data_AF-A0A7C4G4C6-F1
#
_entry.id   AF-A0A7C4G4C6-F1
#
_cell.length_a   1.000
_cell.length_b   1.000
_cell.length_c   1.000
_cell.angle_alpha   90.00
_cell.angle_beta   90.00
_cell.angle_gamma   90.00
#
_symmetry.space_group_name_H-M   'P 1'
#
loop_
_entity.id
_entity.type
_entity.pdbx_description
1 polymer ?
#
loop_
_entity_poly.entity_id
_entity_poly.type
_entity_poly.pdbx_seq_one_letter_code
_entity_poly.pdbx_strand_id
1 'polypeptide(L)'
;MKRHLVWTAVFLAALPLTAQVRRTEVVKATTPAEDSRGLSPDVPDSVALSTKIERVVLIRFRNQSDLLAGIEKHVQELRIRNAVILSGIGSALSAQYHVVSNRSFPSRNLIIENPALSADIANLSGYVLNGKIHAHITFADPDKAFGGHLEAGTRVFTFAVVTLGVLPDDIDVSRFDDKNWR
;
A
#
# COMPACT_ATOMS: atom_id res chain seq x y z
N MET A 1 -25.36 -65.30 -24.13
CA MET A 1 -24.59 -64.55 -23.11
C MET A 1 -24.01 -63.29 -23.75
N LYS A 2 -24.68 -62.13 -23.61
CA LYS A 2 -24.18 -60.84 -24.10
C LYS A 2 -23.58 -60.08 -22.91
N ARG A 3 -22.27 -59.84 -22.93
CA ARG A 3 -21.55 -59.07 -21.91
C ARG A 3 -21.69 -57.60 -22.25
N HIS A 4 -22.40 -56.85 -21.40
CA HIS A 4 -22.43 -55.38 -21.48
C HIS A 4 -21.17 -54.84 -20.81
N LEU A 5 -20.32 -54.18 -21.59
CA LEU A 5 -19.12 -53.48 -21.11
C LEU A 5 -19.57 -52.08 -20.66
N VAL A 6 -19.62 -51.88 -19.34
CA VAL A 6 -19.89 -50.56 -18.75
C VAL A 6 -18.60 -49.75 -18.79
N TRP A 7 -18.58 -48.69 -19.60
CA TRP A 7 -17.51 -47.69 -19.59
C TRP A 7 -17.80 -46.67 -18.50
N THR A 8 -17.07 -46.74 -17.38
CA THR A 8 -17.12 -45.71 -16.34
C THR A 8 -16.24 -44.54 -16.78
N ALA A 9 -16.86 -43.48 -17.28
CA ALA A 9 -16.16 -42.21 -17.53
C ALA A 9 -15.86 -41.54 -16.19
N VAL A 10 -14.58 -41.49 -15.80
CA VAL A 10 -14.12 -40.71 -14.65
C VAL A 10 -14.02 -39.25 -15.08
N PHE A 11 -14.99 -38.43 -14.68
CA PHE A 11 -14.87 -36.97 -14.76
C PHE A 11 -13.94 -36.48 -13.65
N LEU A 12 -12.71 -36.09 -13.98
CA LEU A 12 -11.90 -35.26 -13.08
C LEU A 12 -12.55 -33.88 -13.01
N ALA A 13 -13.24 -33.59 -11.91
CA ALA A 13 -13.67 -32.24 -11.60
C ALA A 13 -12.43 -31.40 -11.26
N ALA A 14 -12.02 -30.51 -12.16
CA ALA A 14 -11.04 -29.48 -11.85
C ALA A 14 -11.68 -28.52 -10.84
N LEU A 15 -11.32 -28.66 -9.56
CA LEU A 15 -11.71 -27.71 -8.54
C LEU A 15 -11.09 -26.35 -8.87
N PRO A 16 -11.87 -25.24 -8.91
CA PRO A 16 -11.29 -23.93 -9.12
C PRO A 16 -10.34 -23.63 -7.95
N LEU A 17 -9.08 -23.30 -8.27
CA LEU A 17 -8.15 -22.76 -7.28
C LEU A 17 -8.79 -21.48 -6.71
N THR A 18 -9.25 -21.53 -5.47
CA THR A 18 -9.67 -20.32 -4.76
C THR A 18 -8.43 -19.43 -4.66
N ALA A 19 -8.59 -18.15 -5.00
CA ALA A 19 -7.46 -17.22 -4.99
C ALA A 19 -7.00 -17.05 -3.53
N GLN A 20 -5.87 -17.69 -3.20
CA GLN A 20 -5.40 -17.81 -1.83
C GLN A 20 -4.72 -16.51 -1.37
N VAL A 21 -4.93 -16.14 -0.10
CA VAL A 21 -4.17 -15.05 0.53
C VAL A 21 -2.71 -15.48 0.63
N ARG A 22 -1.81 -14.69 0.03
CA ARG A 22 -0.37 -14.91 0.11
C ARG A 22 0.25 -13.98 1.15
N ARG A 23 1.22 -14.52 1.88
CA ARG A 23 2.03 -13.78 2.84
C ARG A 23 3.50 -14.02 2.54
N THR A 24 4.26 -12.95 2.37
CA THR A 24 5.68 -13.01 2.04
C THR A 24 6.45 -12.09 2.96
N GLU A 25 7.44 -12.61 3.70
CA GLU A 25 8.35 -11.77 4.46
C GLU A 25 9.52 -11.30 3.59
N VAL A 26 9.82 -10.01 3.64
CA VAL A 26 10.91 -9.37 2.91
C VAL A 26 11.81 -8.63 3.88
N VAL A 27 13.11 -8.92 3.84
CA VAL A 27 14.12 -8.17 4.60
C VAL A 27 14.44 -6.87 3.84
N LYS A 28 14.27 -5.73 4.51
CA LYS A 28 14.59 -4.40 3.97
C LYS A 28 15.95 -3.97 4.52
N ALA A 29 17.01 -4.66 4.13
CA ALA A 29 18.37 -4.30 4.51
C ALA A 29 18.83 -3.00 3.84
N THR A 30 19.75 -2.30 4.50
CA THR A 30 20.49 -1.17 3.91
C THR A 30 21.93 -1.60 3.70
N THR A 31 22.91 -0.97 4.35
CA THR A 31 24.27 -1.51 4.48
C THR A 31 24.48 -2.12 5.86
N PRO A 32 25.43 -3.07 6.05
CA PRO A 32 25.72 -3.59 7.38
C PRO A 32 26.08 -2.49 8.40
N ALA A 33 26.80 -1.46 7.97
CA ALA A 33 27.15 -0.31 8.81
C ALA A 33 25.94 0.54 9.19
N GLU A 34 24.98 0.74 8.28
CA GLU A 34 23.73 1.43 8.60
C GLU A 34 22.84 0.57 9.49
N ASP A 35 22.57 -0.68 9.12
CA ASP A 35 21.68 -1.58 9.87
C ASP A 35 22.18 -1.86 11.30
N SER A 36 23.50 -1.78 11.55
CA SER A 36 24.07 -1.88 12.91
C SER A 36 24.17 -0.55 13.67
N ARG A 37 23.89 0.58 13.01
CA ARG A 37 23.96 1.90 13.62
C ARG A 37 22.93 2.03 14.75
N GLY A 38 23.43 2.37 15.94
CA GLY A 38 22.61 2.74 17.09
C GLY A 38 22.07 4.17 16.99
N LEU A 39 21.54 4.67 18.10
CA LEU A 39 21.05 6.05 18.17
C LEU A 39 22.23 7.04 18.22
N SER A 40 22.07 8.18 17.58
CA SER A 40 22.99 9.31 17.58
C SER A 40 22.43 10.46 18.42
N PRO A 41 23.21 11.06 19.33
CA PRO A 41 22.79 12.24 20.08
C PRO A 41 22.59 13.48 19.18
N ASP A 42 23.11 13.47 17.95
CA ASP A 42 22.96 14.56 16.99
C ASP A 42 21.62 14.51 16.22
N VAL A 43 20.85 13.42 16.38
CA VAL A 43 19.52 13.27 15.78
C VAL A 43 18.47 13.64 16.84
N PRO A 44 17.65 14.67 16.61
CA PRO A 44 16.61 15.05 17.55
C PRO A 44 15.51 13.99 17.59
N ASP A 45 14.88 13.82 18.77
CA ASP A 45 13.73 12.90 18.94
C ASP A 45 12.55 13.24 18.02
N SER A 46 12.39 14.53 17.69
CA SER A 46 11.38 14.99 16.74
C SER A 46 11.75 16.34 16.13
N VAL A 47 11.23 16.60 14.94
CA VAL A 47 11.29 17.91 14.27
C VAL A 47 9.91 18.34 13.84
N ALA A 48 9.70 19.65 13.78
CA ALA A 48 8.48 20.25 13.28
C ALA A 48 8.80 21.15 12.08
N LEU A 49 7.92 21.13 11.10
CA LEU A 49 7.96 22.03 9.96
C LEU A 49 6.57 22.64 9.77
N SER A 50 6.50 23.96 9.69
CA SER A 50 5.26 24.68 9.36
C SER A 50 5.21 25.00 7.86
N THR A 51 4.07 24.72 7.22
CA THR A 51 3.85 24.97 5.81
C THR A 51 2.37 25.23 5.52
N LYS A 52 2.04 25.48 4.25
CA LYS A 52 0.68 25.74 3.76
C LYS A 52 0.28 24.71 2.71
N ILE A 53 -1.03 24.54 2.49
CA ILE A 53 -1.55 23.86 1.32
C ILE A 53 -1.68 24.89 0.20
N GLU A 54 -1.02 24.63 -0.93
CA GLU A 54 -1.05 25.52 -2.09
C GLU A 54 -2.22 25.20 -3.03
N ARG A 55 -2.57 23.92 -3.12
CA ARG A 55 -3.64 23.42 -3.99
C ARG A 55 -4.21 22.12 -3.48
N VAL A 56 -5.50 21.90 -3.70
CA VAL A 56 -6.16 20.61 -3.48
C VAL A 56 -6.39 19.90 -4.80
N VAL A 57 -6.07 18.62 -4.88
CA VAL A 57 -6.28 17.75 -6.05
C VAL A 57 -7.16 16.57 -5.65
N LEU A 58 -8.25 16.36 -6.40
CA LEU A 58 -9.12 15.20 -6.24
C LEU A 58 -8.83 14.21 -7.37
N ILE A 59 -8.49 12.98 -7.00
CA ILE A 59 -8.24 11.89 -7.93
C ILE A 59 -9.36 10.87 -7.76
N ARG A 60 -10.18 10.68 -8.79
CA ARG A 60 -11.23 9.66 -8.80
C ARG A 60 -10.80 8.47 -9.63
N PHE A 61 -10.83 7.29 -9.01
CA PHE A 61 -10.51 6.01 -9.62
C PHE A 61 -11.79 5.33 -10.10
N ARG A 62 -11.70 4.68 -11.26
CA ARG A 62 -12.75 3.80 -11.77
C ARG A 62 -12.57 2.38 -11.25
N ASN A 63 -13.59 1.56 -11.45
CA ASN A 63 -13.50 0.11 -11.25
C ASN A 63 -12.26 -0.48 -11.93
N GLN A 64 -11.60 -1.41 -11.22
CA GLN A 64 -10.41 -2.17 -11.59
C GLN A 64 -9.14 -1.35 -11.78
N SER A 65 -9.14 -0.05 -11.47
CA SER A 65 -7.90 0.73 -11.41
C SER A 65 -7.01 0.22 -10.28
N ASP A 66 -5.70 0.16 -10.53
CA ASP A 66 -4.69 0.02 -9.49
C ASP A 66 -4.57 1.36 -8.74
N LEU A 67 -4.74 1.30 -7.42
CA LEU A 67 -4.81 2.51 -6.60
C LEU A 67 -3.46 3.21 -6.50
N LEU A 68 -2.38 2.49 -6.17
CA LEU A 68 -1.05 3.08 -6.02
C LEU A 68 -0.54 3.63 -7.35
N ALA A 69 -0.61 2.82 -8.41
CA ALA A 69 -0.13 3.21 -9.73
C ALA A 69 -0.91 4.42 -10.28
N GLY A 70 -2.20 4.53 -9.98
CA GLY A 70 -2.98 5.70 -10.38
C GLY A 70 -2.65 6.97 -9.58
N ILE A 71 -2.32 6.87 -8.28
CA ILE A 71 -1.80 8.01 -7.51
C ILE A 71 -0.43 8.43 -8.09
N GLU A 72 0.48 7.48 -8.30
CA GLU A 72 1.81 7.72 -8.90
C GLU A 72 1.71 8.44 -10.25
N LYS A 73 0.83 7.95 -11.13
CA LYS A 73 0.57 8.55 -12.43
C LYS A 73 0.18 10.03 -12.30
N HIS A 74 -0.78 10.35 -11.43
CA HIS A 74 -1.24 11.73 -11.27
C HIS A 74 -0.22 12.62 -10.56
N VAL A 75 0.55 12.08 -9.61
CA VAL A 75 1.69 12.79 -9.00
C VAL A 75 2.70 13.21 -10.08
N GLN A 76 3.02 12.30 -11.01
CA GLN A 76 3.93 12.59 -12.13
C GLN A 76 3.33 13.58 -13.14
N GLU A 77 2.11 13.32 -13.64
CA GLU A 77 1.45 14.16 -14.65
C GLU A 77 1.23 15.59 -14.17
N LEU A 78 0.87 15.76 -12.89
CA LEU A 78 0.63 17.07 -12.27
C LEU A 78 1.89 17.69 -11.66
N ARG A 79 3.05 17.04 -11.81
CA ARG A 79 4.35 17.47 -11.29
C ARG A 79 4.31 17.81 -9.80
N ILE A 80 3.64 16.97 -9.01
CA ILE A 80 3.52 17.16 -7.56
C ILE A 80 4.81 16.67 -6.91
N ARG A 81 5.60 17.58 -6.33
CA ARG A 81 6.79 17.20 -5.58
C ARG A 81 6.46 16.81 -4.15
N ASN A 82 5.64 17.61 -3.47
CA ASN A 82 5.28 17.38 -2.08
C ASN A 82 3.77 17.49 -1.89
N ALA A 83 3.17 16.58 -1.14
CA ALA A 83 1.76 16.63 -0.78
C ALA A 83 1.49 15.86 0.50
N VAL A 84 0.42 16.23 1.19
CA VAL A 84 -0.24 15.37 2.19
C VAL A 84 -1.45 14.72 1.54
N ILE A 85 -1.65 13.43 1.80
CA ILE A 85 -2.88 12.71 1.44
C ILE A 85 -3.88 13.00 2.56
N LEU A 86 -4.85 13.86 2.27
CA LEU A 86 -5.83 14.35 3.25
C LEU A 86 -6.93 13.34 3.53
N SER A 87 -7.30 12.54 2.52
CA SER A 87 -8.33 11.51 2.63
C SER A 87 -8.25 10.57 1.44
N GLY A 88 -8.62 9.31 1.65
CA GLY A 88 -9.04 8.44 0.58
C GLY A 88 -10.10 7.46 1.05
N ILE A 89 -11.14 7.31 0.24
CA ILE A 89 -12.32 6.47 0.52
C ILE A 89 -12.76 5.74 -0.74
N GLY A 90 -13.45 4.61 -0.59
CA GLY A 90 -13.93 3.82 -1.71
C GLY A 90 -14.13 2.36 -1.36
N SER A 91 -13.98 1.48 -2.35
CA SER A 91 -14.00 0.03 -2.14
C SER A 91 -12.94 -0.67 -2.99
N ALA A 92 -12.48 -1.83 -2.54
CA ALA A 92 -11.46 -2.64 -3.18
C ALA A 92 -11.93 -4.09 -3.39
N LEU A 93 -11.54 -4.67 -4.54
CA LEU A 93 -11.74 -6.08 -4.88
C LEU A 93 -10.45 -6.92 -4.74
N SER A 94 -9.34 -6.26 -4.43
CA SER A 94 -8.11 -6.89 -3.97
C SER A 94 -7.35 -5.92 -3.07
N ALA A 95 -6.69 -6.43 -2.04
CA ALA A 95 -5.81 -5.64 -1.19
C ALA A 95 -4.39 -6.18 -1.25
N GLN A 96 -3.44 -5.28 -1.42
CA GLN A 96 -2.02 -5.53 -1.23
C GLN A 96 -1.47 -4.46 -0.29
N TYR A 97 -0.88 -4.90 0.81
CA TYR A 97 -0.28 -4.02 1.79
C TYR A 97 0.80 -4.76 2.56
N HIS A 98 1.69 -4.03 3.22
CA HIS A 98 2.64 -4.63 4.16
C HIS A 98 2.56 -4.01 5.54
N VAL A 99 3.02 -4.80 6.51
CA VAL A 99 3.25 -4.35 7.89
C VAL A 99 4.69 -4.65 8.29
N VAL A 100 5.25 -3.84 9.18
CA VAL A 100 6.57 -4.15 9.78
C VAL A 100 6.42 -5.35 10.72
N SER A 101 7.24 -6.38 10.54
CA SER A 101 7.10 -7.68 11.23
C SER A 101 8.12 -7.93 12.35
N ASN A 102 9.08 -7.03 12.56
CA ASN A 102 10.11 -7.17 13.59
C ASN A 102 10.40 -5.87 14.35
N ARG A 103 11.30 -5.96 15.34
CA ARG A 103 11.65 -4.87 16.27
C ARG A 103 13.13 -4.47 16.20
N SER A 104 13.85 -4.90 15.17
CA SER A 104 15.29 -4.67 15.02
C SER A 104 15.66 -4.37 13.57
N PHE A 105 16.84 -3.79 13.35
CA PHE A 105 17.41 -3.65 12.01
C PHE A 105 18.19 -4.91 11.61
N PRO A 106 18.20 -5.30 10.32
CA PRO A 106 17.39 -4.74 9.24
C PRO A 106 15.89 -4.97 9.47
N SER A 107 15.09 -3.96 9.16
CA SER A 107 13.63 -4.04 9.25
C SER A 107 13.07 -5.12 8.32
N ARG A 108 12.01 -5.80 8.73
CA ARG A 108 11.32 -6.81 7.94
C ARG A 108 9.88 -6.38 7.68
N ASN A 109 9.42 -6.63 6.47
CA ASN A 109 8.05 -6.37 6.06
C ASN A 109 7.35 -7.70 5.78
N LEU A 110 6.17 -7.89 6.36
CA LEU A 110 5.24 -8.94 5.95
C LEU A 110 4.29 -8.37 4.92
N ILE A 111 4.47 -8.73 3.65
CA ILE A 111 3.59 -8.38 2.53
C ILE A 111 2.41 -9.33 2.54
N ILE A 112 1.19 -8.80 2.51
CA ILE A 112 -0.06 -9.52 2.42
C ILE A 112 -0.72 -9.21 1.08
N GLU A 113 -0.98 -10.26 0.31
CA GLU A 113 -1.68 -10.17 -0.99
C GLU A 113 -2.99 -10.94 -0.88
N ASN A 114 -4.12 -10.24 -0.99
CA ASN A 114 -5.45 -10.84 -1.02
C ASN A 114 -6.15 -10.52 -2.36
N PRO A 115 -6.07 -11.41 -3.36
CA PRO A 115 -6.61 -11.18 -4.70
C PRO A 115 -8.13 -11.30 -4.82
N ALA A 116 -8.82 -11.85 -3.81
CA ALA A 116 -10.26 -12.10 -3.80
C ALA A 116 -10.98 -11.40 -2.63
N LEU A 117 -10.42 -10.29 -2.15
CA LEU A 117 -11.03 -9.48 -1.11
C LEU A 117 -12.29 -8.77 -1.65
N SER A 118 -13.23 -8.47 -0.77
CA SER A 118 -14.18 -7.36 -0.95
C SER A 118 -14.18 -6.55 0.33
N ALA A 119 -13.76 -5.29 0.27
CA ALA A 119 -13.66 -4.44 1.45
C ALA A 119 -13.90 -2.97 1.11
N ASP A 120 -14.41 -2.23 2.09
CA ASP A 120 -14.42 -0.77 2.03
C ASP A 120 -13.02 -0.23 2.32
N ILE A 121 -12.63 0.82 1.60
CA ILE A 121 -11.47 1.64 1.93
C ILE A 121 -11.98 2.70 2.90
N ALA A 122 -11.76 2.47 4.19
CA ALA A 122 -12.22 3.34 5.27
C ALA A 122 -11.33 4.57 5.43
N ASN A 123 -10.03 4.43 5.12
CA ASN A 123 -9.08 5.54 5.12
C ASN A 123 -7.91 5.26 4.19
N LEU A 124 -7.39 6.31 3.58
CA LEU A 124 -6.06 6.34 2.97
C LEU A 124 -5.42 7.70 3.27
N SER A 125 -4.23 7.64 3.85
CA SER A 125 -3.50 8.81 4.36
C SER A 125 -2.00 8.59 4.20
N GLY A 126 -1.21 9.66 4.25
CA GLY A 126 0.22 9.60 4.05
C GLY A 126 0.73 10.83 3.30
N TYR A 127 1.83 10.67 2.58
CA TYR A 127 2.54 11.80 1.98
C TYR A 127 3.05 11.46 0.58
N VAL A 128 3.18 12.51 -0.23
CA VAL A 128 4.09 12.55 -1.37
C VAL A 128 5.30 13.36 -0.91
N LEU A 129 6.49 12.76 -0.92
CA LEU A 129 7.73 13.34 -0.42
C LEU A 129 8.77 13.28 -1.55
N ASN A 130 9.16 14.44 -2.09
CA ASN A 130 10.05 14.51 -3.25
C ASN A 130 9.61 13.60 -4.43
N GLY A 131 8.31 13.58 -4.70
CA GLY A 131 7.68 12.80 -5.78
C GLY A 131 7.46 11.32 -5.46
N LYS A 132 7.88 10.83 -4.29
CA LYS A 132 7.65 9.45 -3.84
C LYS A 132 6.44 9.38 -2.92
N ILE A 133 5.60 8.37 -3.10
CA ILE A 133 4.41 8.16 -2.27
C ILE A 133 4.77 7.24 -1.10
N HIS A 134 4.43 7.67 0.11
CA HIS A 134 4.34 6.82 1.29
C HIS A 134 2.90 6.91 1.81
N ALA A 135 2.08 5.95 1.43
CA ALA A 135 0.66 5.90 1.79
C ALA A 135 0.37 4.70 2.68
N HIS A 136 -0.44 4.90 3.70
CA HIS A 136 -1.06 3.83 4.48
C HIS A 136 -2.55 3.78 4.17
N ILE A 137 -3.10 2.57 4.17
CA ILE A 137 -4.50 2.30 3.85
C ILE A 137 -5.13 1.47 4.96
N THR A 138 -6.37 1.78 5.28
CA THR A 138 -7.23 1.00 6.18
C THR A 138 -8.43 0.51 5.39
N PHE A 139 -8.56 -0.81 5.31
CA PHE A 139 -9.71 -1.51 4.81
C PHE A 139 -10.64 -1.88 5.95
N ALA A 140 -11.92 -2.08 5.65
CA ALA A 140 -12.90 -2.66 6.55
C ALA A 140 -13.71 -3.75 5.85
N ASP A 141 -13.89 -4.88 6.53
CA ASP A 141 -14.88 -5.90 6.22
C ASP A 141 -15.96 -5.90 7.34
N PRO A 142 -16.99 -6.76 7.27
CA PRO A 142 -18.04 -6.79 8.31
C PRO A 142 -17.53 -7.07 9.73
N ASP A 143 -16.34 -7.65 9.89
CA ASP A 143 -15.84 -8.15 11.16
C ASP A 143 -14.73 -7.26 11.76
N LYS A 144 -13.97 -6.54 10.91
CA LYS A 144 -12.74 -5.84 11.34
C LYS A 144 -12.28 -4.74 10.39
N ALA A 145 -11.47 -3.85 10.95
CA ALA A 145 -10.57 -2.99 10.19
C ALA A 145 -9.16 -3.61 10.12
N PHE A 146 -8.52 -3.49 8.97
CA PHE A 146 -7.17 -4.03 8.72
C PHE A 146 -6.45 -3.22 7.65
N GLY A 147 -5.12 -3.26 7.63
CA GLY A 147 -4.36 -2.50 6.63
C GLY A 147 -2.89 -2.33 7.03
N GLY A 148 -2.23 -1.42 6.33
CA GLY A 148 -0.80 -1.15 6.48
C GLY A 148 -0.31 -0.20 5.41
N HIS A 149 0.97 -0.29 5.06
CA HIS A 149 1.53 0.45 3.94
C HIS A 149 0.94 -0.06 2.62
N LEU A 150 0.40 0.83 1.79
CA LEU A 150 -0.23 0.51 0.51
C LEU A 150 0.80 -0.07 -0.46
N GLU A 151 0.48 -1.20 -1.08
CA GLU A 151 1.29 -1.81 -2.14
C GLU A 151 0.54 -1.82 -3.47
N ALA A 152 1.31 -1.98 -4.56
CA ALA A 152 0.78 -2.19 -5.90
C ALA A 152 -0.13 -3.43 -5.92
N GLY A 153 -1.12 -3.48 -6.82
CA GLY A 153 -2.07 -4.59 -6.93
C GLY A 153 -3.31 -4.46 -6.04
N THR A 154 -3.42 -3.38 -5.26
CA THR A 154 -4.69 -2.96 -4.64
C THR A 154 -5.63 -2.41 -5.72
N ARG A 155 -6.68 -3.17 -6.06
CA ARG A 155 -7.60 -2.81 -7.16
C ARG A 155 -8.94 -2.31 -6.63
N VAL A 156 -9.36 -1.19 -7.19
CA VAL A 156 -10.64 -0.55 -6.89
C VAL A 156 -11.82 -1.39 -7.38
N PHE A 157 -12.90 -1.45 -6.60
CA PHE A 157 -14.14 -2.10 -7.00
C PHE A 157 -15.17 -1.13 -7.59
N THR A 158 -15.90 -0.35 -6.78
CA THR A 158 -16.91 0.57 -7.34
C THR A 158 -16.26 1.87 -7.83
N PHE A 159 -15.56 2.53 -6.93
CA PHE A 159 -14.74 3.71 -7.13
C PHE A 159 -13.82 3.89 -5.92
N ALA A 160 -12.81 4.74 -6.08
CA ALA A 160 -12.12 5.34 -4.96
C ALA A 160 -11.91 6.83 -5.26
N VAL A 161 -11.83 7.65 -4.22
CA VAL A 161 -11.47 9.07 -4.33
C VAL A 161 -10.32 9.32 -3.37
N VAL A 162 -9.25 9.93 -3.86
CA VAL A 162 -8.09 10.35 -3.07
C VAL A 162 -7.94 11.86 -3.18
N THR A 163 -7.77 12.52 -2.04
CA THR A 163 -7.61 13.97 -1.96
C THR A 163 -6.19 14.29 -1.52
N LEU A 164 -5.46 15.04 -2.35
CA LEU A 164 -4.12 15.53 -2.07
C LEU A 164 -4.16 17.02 -1.71
N GLY A 165 -3.52 17.41 -0.61
CA GLY A 165 -3.13 18.78 -0.33
C GLY A 165 -1.69 18.98 -0.78
N VAL A 166 -1.48 19.65 -1.91
CA VAL A 166 -0.15 19.95 -2.46
C VAL A 166 0.55 20.99 -1.58
N LEU A 167 1.80 20.71 -1.25
CA LEU A 167 2.67 21.55 -0.43
C LEU A 167 3.69 22.27 -1.34
N PRO A 168 4.34 23.35 -0.86
CA PRO A 168 5.41 24.02 -1.60
C PRO A 168 6.52 23.06 -2.05
N ASP A 169 7.12 23.32 -3.20
CA ASP A 169 8.17 22.45 -3.76
C ASP A 169 9.51 22.56 -3.01
N ASP A 170 9.76 23.68 -2.34
CA ASP A 170 11.02 24.03 -1.66
C ASP A 170 11.06 23.59 -0.18
N ILE A 171 9.99 22.99 0.33
CA ILE A 171 9.94 22.39 1.66
C ILE A 171 10.95 21.24 1.80
N ASP A 172 11.81 21.29 2.81
CA ASP A 172 12.73 20.19 3.10
C ASP A 172 12.04 19.10 3.92
N VAL A 173 11.64 18.04 3.21
CA VAL A 173 11.06 16.81 3.79
C VAL A 173 11.98 15.59 3.65
N SER A 174 13.27 15.80 3.39
CA SER A 174 14.22 14.73 3.08
C SER A 174 14.36 13.68 4.18
N ARG A 175 14.07 14.03 5.43
CA ARG A 175 14.17 13.14 6.61
C ARG A 175 12.85 12.50 7.05
N PHE A 176 11.72 12.83 6.42
CA PHE A 176 10.39 12.39 6.88
C PHE A 176 10.01 10.97 6.44
N ASP A 177 10.82 10.35 5.55
CA ASP A 177 10.72 8.93 5.17
C ASP A 177 12.11 8.27 5.16
N ASP A 178 12.95 8.66 6.11
CA ASP A 178 14.32 8.18 6.26
C ASP A 178 14.46 7.32 7.53
N LYS A 179 14.33 6.00 7.37
CA LYS A 179 14.52 5.07 8.49
C LYS A 179 15.95 5.04 9.06
N ASN A 180 16.93 5.60 8.34
CA ASN A 180 18.34 5.63 8.74
C ASN A 180 18.71 6.90 9.51
N TRP A 181 17.77 7.84 9.66
CA TRP A 181 17.94 9.02 10.49
C TRP A 181 17.66 8.67 11.95
N ARG A 182 18.69 8.13 12.60
CA ARG A 182 18.67 7.68 14.00
C ARG A 182 20.01 7.90 14.64
#